data_AF-A0A0S8BPK3-F1
#
_entry.id   AF-A0A0S8BPK3-F1
#
_cell.length_a   1.000
_cell.length_b   1.000
_cell.length_c   1.000
_cell.angle_alpha   90.00
_cell.angle_beta   90.00
_cell.angle_gamma   90.00
#
_symmetry.space_group_name_H-M   'P 1'
#
loop_
_entity.id
_entity.type
_entity.pdbx_description
1 polymer ?
#
loop_
_entity_poly.entity_id
_entity_poly.type
_entity_poly.pdbx_seq_one_letter_code
_entity_poly.pdbx_strand_id
1 'polypeptide(L)'
;MNFHGHNRDQLEVGGAIKPNYDDRNVSPEELTRYVNDETPLLSAWYSGGDIMILKRLLAEGFPVMVEKGLFLNDKQGWMGHYLTLYGYDDSERVFISHDTYLGPWDSSGRPIEYEILEEQWAQFNYTFVLVYSPDQEEDLVELLGPDIIVPELMWQNAALKAREMTVRDPQNAYAWFNLGSSLTHLAELIGDDQLFHSAAVAFDKSFTIGLPWRMLWYQFKPYVAYLA
;
A
#
# COMPACT_ATOMS: atom_id res chain seq x y z
N MET A 1 -4.82 -15.27 -1.96
CA MET A 1 -5.76 -16.27 -2.52
C MET A 1 -5.32 -17.70 -2.23
N ASN A 2 -4.14 -18.16 -2.69
CA ASN A 2 -3.69 -19.55 -2.46
C ASN A 2 -3.67 -19.97 -0.98
N PHE A 3 -3.31 -19.06 -0.07
CA PHE A 3 -3.40 -19.26 1.39
C PHE A 3 -4.81 -19.69 1.86
N HIS A 4 -5.85 -19.17 1.21
CA HIS A 4 -7.26 -19.48 1.47
C HIS A 4 -7.80 -20.65 0.62
N GLY A 5 -6.92 -21.47 0.03
CA GLY A 5 -7.32 -22.60 -0.81
C GLY A 5 -7.80 -22.23 -2.22
N HIS A 6 -7.78 -20.95 -2.59
CA HIS A 6 -8.12 -20.48 -3.93
C HIS A 6 -6.88 -20.43 -4.81
N ASN A 7 -6.57 -21.54 -5.46
CA ASN A 7 -5.40 -21.70 -6.32
C ASN A 7 -5.56 -20.88 -7.61
N ARG A 8 -4.77 -19.81 -7.71
CA ARG A 8 -4.60 -18.99 -8.92
C ARG A 8 -3.12 -18.69 -9.10
N ASP A 9 -2.69 -18.55 -10.34
CA ASP A 9 -1.34 -18.07 -10.64
C ASP A 9 -1.34 -16.58 -11.03
N GLN A 10 -0.16 -15.96 -10.99
CA GLN A 10 -0.01 -14.53 -11.27
C GLN A 10 -0.33 -14.17 -12.73
N LEU A 11 -0.15 -15.09 -13.69
CA LEU A 11 -0.42 -14.84 -15.10
C LEU A 11 -1.91 -14.82 -15.38
N GLU A 12 -2.67 -15.70 -14.74
CA GLU A 12 -4.13 -15.74 -14.81
C GLU A 12 -4.73 -14.44 -14.26
N VAL A 13 -4.33 -14.03 -13.05
CA VAL A 13 -4.79 -12.78 -12.45
C VAL A 13 -4.36 -11.58 -13.28
N GLY A 14 -3.10 -11.55 -13.73
CA GLY A 14 -2.57 -10.49 -14.58
C GLY A 14 -3.31 -10.36 -15.91
N GLY A 15 -3.69 -11.47 -16.54
CA GLY A 15 -4.47 -11.46 -17.79
C GLY A 15 -5.90 -10.93 -17.64
N ALA A 16 -6.46 -10.97 -16.42
CA ALA A 16 -7.79 -10.45 -16.15
C ALA A 16 -7.80 -8.94 -15.86
N ILE A 17 -6.78 -8.44 -15.15
CA ILE A 17 -6.77 -7.06 -14.63
C ILE A 17 -5.90 -6.10 -15.42
N LYS A 18 -4.93 -6.60 -16.18
CA LYS A 18 -4.02 -5.73 -16.95
C LYS A 18 -4.52 -5.53 -18.37
N PRO A 19 -4.44 -4.30 -18.92
CA PRO A 19 -4.79 -4.06 -20.31
C PRO A 19 -3.87 -4.79 -21.30
N ASN A 20 -2.63 -5.07 -20.90
CA ASN A 20 -1.69 -5.89 -21.66
C ASN A 20 -0.57 -6.46 -20.75
N TYR A 21 0.19 -7.42 -21.27
CA TYR A 21 1.26 -8.10 -20.53
C TYR A 21 2.41 -7.19 -20.07
N ASP A 22 2.70 -6.13 -20.84
CA ASP A 22 3.78 -5.20 -20.52
C ASP A 22 3.40 -4.20 -19.43
N ASP A 23 2.12 -4.13 -19.04
CA ASP A 23 1.71 -3.35 -17.89
C ASP A 23 2.35 -3.93 -16.62
N ARG A 24 3.21 -3.12 -16.01
CA ARG A 24 3.97 -3.48 -14.81
C ARG A 24 3.29 -3.03 -13.53
N ASN A 25 2.19 -2.30 -13.61
CA ASN A 25 1.45 -1.84 -12.44
C ASN A 25 0.09 -2.57 -12.32
N VAL A 26 -0.38 -2.70 -11.09
CA VAL A 26 -1.77 -2.99 -10.73
C VAL A 26 -2.01 -2.22 -9.46
N SER A 27 -3.02 -1.37 -9.43
CA SER A 27 -3.37 -0.62 -8.23
C SER A 27 -3.99 -1.52 -7.14
N PRO A 28 -3.92 -1.12 -5.86
CA PRO A 28 -4.63 -1.81 -4.78
C PRO A 28 -6.12 -1.99 -5.08
N GLU A 29 -6.74 -0.98 -5.70
CA GLU A 29 -8.15 -1.03 -6.06
C GLU A 29 -8.44 -2.13 -7.10
N GLU A 30 -7.64 -2.23 -8.16
CA GLU A 30 -7.77 -3.29 -9.17
C GLU A 30 -7.57 -4.69 -8.58
N LEU A 31 -6.60 -4.85 -7.65
CA LEU A 31 -6.40 -6.11 -6.92
C LEU A 31 -7.63 -6.47 -6.09
N THR A 32 -8.13 -5.54 -5.27
CA THR A 32 -9.29 -5.80 -4.42
C THR A 32 -10.55 -6.10 -5.22
N ARG A 33 -10.77 -5.36 -6.32
CA ARG A 33 -11.90 -5.53 -7.21
C ARG A 33 -11.90 -6.92 -7.83
N TYR A 34 -10.76 -7.35 -8.36
CA TYR A 34 -10.63 -8.71 -8.91
C TYR A 34 -10.97 -9.78 -7.88
N VAL A 35 -10.46 -9.67 -6.65
CA VAL A 35 -10.76 -10.67 -5.61
C VAL A 35 -12.27 -10.70 -5.30
N ASN A 36 -12.88 -9.53 -5.11
CA ASN A 36 -14.30 -9.41 -4.77
C ASN A 36 -15.23 -9.86 -5.92
N ASP A 37 -14.85 -9.63 -7.17
CA ASP A 37 -15.69 -9.90 -8.34
C ASP A 37 -15.51 -11.33 -8.88
N GLU A 38 -14.29 -11.87 -8.81
CA GLU A 38 -13.91 -13.13 -9.49
C GLU A 38 -13.71 -14.32 -8.54
N THR A 39 -13.90 -14.12 -7.24
CA THR A 39 -13.70 -15.15 -6.21
C THR A 39 -14.76 -15.07 -5.10
N PRO A 40 -14.95 -16.11 -4.28
CA PRO A 40 -15.83 -16.04 -3.10
C PRO A 40 -15.14 -15.42 -1.87
N LEU A 41 -13.89 -14.97 -2.00
CA LEU A 41 -13.17 -14.26 -0.95
C LEU A 41 -13.56 -12.78 -0.94
N LEU A 42 -13.25 -12.10 0.15
CA LEU A 42 -13.33 -10.66 0.27
C LEU A 42 -11.93 -10.04 0.25
N SER A 43 -11.85 -8.80 -0.19
CA SER A 43 -10.63 -8.03 -0.19
C SER A 43 -10.89 -6.54 -0.03
N ALA A 44 -10.05 -5.92 0.79
CA ALA A 44 -10.03 -4.49 1.03
C ALA A 44 -8.58 -4.00 1.10
N TRP A 45 -8.39 -2.73 0.80
CA TRP A 45 -7.10 -2.06 0.89
C TRP A 45 -7.23 -0.82 1.75
N TYR A 46 -6.14 -0.51 2.44
CA TYR A 46 -6.08 0.54 3.45
C TYR A 46 -4.76 1.30 3.32
N SER A 47 -4.69 2.47 3.95
CA SER A 47 -3.52 3.34 3.93
C SER A 47 -3.24 3.89 5.33
N GLY A 48 -2.03 4.40 5.56
CA GLY A 48 -1.63 4.95 6.86
C GLY A 48 -1.34 3.89 7.93
N GLY A 49 -1.13 2.63 7.56
CA GLY A 49 -0.78 1.56 8.49
C GLY A 49 0.56 1.77 9.22
N ASP A 50 0.85 0.91 10.20
CA ASP A 50 2.11 0.90 10.93
C ASP A 50 2.60 -0.53 11.20
N ILE A 51 3.80 -0.67 11.75
CA ILE A 51 4.38 -1.99 12.03
C ILE A 51 3.50 -2.78 13.02
N MET A 52 2.78 -2.11 13.92
CA MET A 52 1.93 -2.75 14.92
C MET A 52 0.66 -3.35 14.30
N ILE A 53 0.04 -2.67 13.33
CA ILE A 53 -1.12 -3.22 12.61
C ILE A 53 -0.73 -4.46 11.82
N LEU A 54 0.43 -4.43 11.15
CA LEU A 54 0.95 -5.60 10.43
C LEU A 54 1.14 -6.78 11.37
N LYS A 55 1.78 -6.58 12.53
CA LYS A 55 1.99 -7.64 13.52
C LYS A 55 0.69 -8.21 14.08
N ARG A 56 -0.28 -7.35 14.40
CA ARG A 56 -1.61 -7.77 14.88
C ARG A 56 -2.33 -8.63 13.85
N LEU A 57 -2.37 -8.19 12.60
CA LEU A 57 -2.96 -8.95 11.49
C LEU A 57 -2.29 -10.32 11.33
N LEU A 58 -0.96 -10.36 11.33
CA LEU A 58 -0.21 -11.60 11.17
C LEU A 58 -0.38 -12.56 12.37
N ALA A 59 -0.49 -12.03 13.59
CA ALA A 59 -0.73 -12.82 14.79
C ALA A 59 -2.10 -13.52 14.77
N GLU A 60 -3.11 -12.86 14.19
CA GLU A 60 -4.46 -13.42 13.98
C GLU A 60 -4.59 -14.22 12.68
N GLY A 61 -3.48 -14.51 11.99
CA GLY A 61 -3.48 -15.39 10.83
C GLY A 61 -3.95 -14.73 9.53
N PHE A 62 -3.90 -13.40 9.42
CA PHE A 62 -4.13 -12.67 8.17
C PHE A 62 -2.80 -12.33 7.47
N PRO A 63 -2.45 -13.01 6.36
CA PRO A 63 -1.35 -12.55 5.51
C PRO A 63 -1.65 -11.15 4.97
N VAL A 64 -0.65 -10.29 4.97
CA VAL A 64 -0.79 -8.88 4.58
C VAL A 64 0.04 -8.60 3.35
N MET A 65 -0.57 -8.11 2.28
CA MET A 65 0.18 -7.64 1.12
C MET A 65 0.43 -6.13 1.28
N VAL A 66 1.69 -5.70 1.24
CA VAL A 66 2.07 -4.29 1.33
C VAL A 66 2.61 -3.80 -0.01
N GLU A 67 2.25 -2.57 -0.39
CA GLU A 67 2.84 -1.91 -1.56
C GLU A 67 4.05 -1.09 -1.09
N LYS A 68 5.21 -1.27 -1.72
CA LYS A 68 6.45 -0.65 -1.27
C LYS A 68 7.35 -0.26 -2.42
N GLY A 69 8.31 0.63 -2.14
CA GLY A 69 9.43 0.88 -3.02
C GLY A 69 10.34 -0.33 -3.17
N LEU A 70 10.90 -0.50 -4.36
CA LEU A 70 11.98 -1.44 -4.63
C LEU A 70 13.02 -0.76 -5.51
N PHE A 71 14.24 -0.66 -4.99
CA PHE A 71 15.40 -0.21 -5.75
C PHE A 71 16.37 -1.39 -5.90
N LEU A 72 16.55 -1.87 -7.13
CA LEU A 72 17.43 -3.02 -7.39
C LEU A 72 18.87 -2.60 -7.68
N ASN A 73 19.05 -1.59 -8.53
CA ASN A 73 20.33 -1.00 -8.92
C ASN A 73 20.09 0.20 -9.85
N ASP A 74 21.14 0.98 -10.12
CA ASP A 74 21.07 2.17 -10.99
C ASP A 74 20.54 1.91 -12.40
N LYS A 75 20.76 0.71 -12.95
CA LYS A 75 20.31 0.37 -14.31
C LYS A 75 18.80 0.15 -14.36
N GLN A 76 18.25 -0.52 -13.36
CA GLN A 76 16.82 -0.81 -13.29
C GLN A 76 16.04 0.35 -12.68
N GLY A 77 16.66 1.11 -11.78
CA GLY A 77 16.05 2.19 -11.04
C GLY A 77 15.03 1.72 -10.01
N TRP A 78 14.32 2.70 -9.44
CA TRP A 78 13.21 2.47 -8.52
C TRP A 78 11.96 1.96 -9.26
N MET A 79 11.18 1.12 -8.57
CA MET A 79 9.87 0.62 -9.00
C MET A 79 8.96 0.40 -7.80
N GLY A 80 7.65 0.48 -8.02
CA GLY A 80 6.67 -0.06 -7.09
C GLY A 80 6.67 -1.58 -7.09
N HIS A 81 6.42 -2.17 -5.92
CA HIS A 81 6.47 -3.62 -5.73
C HIS A 81 5.53 -4.04 -4.60
N TYR A 82 4.90 -5.20 -4.77
CA TYR A 82 4.13 -5.83 -3.70
C TYR A 82 4.94 -6.87 -2.96
N LEU A 83 4.85 -6.86 -1.64
CA LEU A 83 5.44 -7.86 -0.77
C LEU A 83 4.36 -8.48 0.10
N THR A 84 4.25 -9.80 0.13
CA THR A 84 3.28 -10.49 0.99
C THR A 84 3.96 -10.91 2.29
N LEU A 85 3.48 -10.42 3.42
CA LEU A 85 3.92 -10.79 4.75
C LEU A 85 3.02 -11.92 5.28
N TYR A 86 3.60 -12.89 5.97
CA TYR A 86 2.86 -14.01 6.57
C TYR A 86 3.40 -14.46 7.93
N GLY A 87 4.37 -13.73 8.48
CA GLY A 87 4.88 -13.95 9.83
C GLY A 87 5.82 -12.84 10.26
N TYR A 88 6.24 -12.87 11.52
CA TYR A 88 7.24 -11.95 12.06
C TYR A 88 8.02 -12.61 13.21
N ASP A 89 9.23 -12.11 13.45
CA ASP A 89 10.06 -12.49 14.58
C ASP A 89 10.56 -11.21 15.27
N ASP A 90 10.07 -10.96 16.49
CA ASP A 90 10.44 -9.78 17.28
C ASP A 90 11.87 -9.83 17.82
N SER A 91 12.43 -11.03 18.00
CA SER A 91 13.80 -11.19 18.49
C SER A 91 14.83 -10.80 17.43
N GLU A 92 14.53 -11.12 16.17
CA GLU A 92 15.35 -10.77 15.00
C GLU A 92 14.90 -9.46 14.34
N ARG A 93 13.76 -8.88 14.76
CA ARG A 93 13.15 -7.67 14.21
C ARG A 93 12.85 -7.76 12.71
N VAL A 94 12.34 -8.90 12.27
CA VAL A 94 12.02 -9.15 10.85
C VAL A 94 10.56 -9.54 10.64
N PHE A 95 10.02 -9.21 9.47
CA PHE A 95 8.88 -9.91 8.90
C PHE A 95 9.36 -11.07 8.03
N ILE A 96 8.58 -12.15 8.00
CA ILE A 96 8.74 -13.23 7.04
C ILE A 96 7.80 -12.97 5.87
N SER A 97 8.37 -12.93 4.67
CA SER A 97 7.68 -12.47 3.48
C SER A 97 7.84 -13.39 2.28
N HIS A 98 6.93 -13.27 1.32
CA HIS A 98 7.01 -13.87 0.00
C HIS A 98 7.18 -12.74 -1.01
N ASP A 99 8.39 -12.63 -1.57
CA ASP A 99 8.72 -11.65 -2.60
C ASP A 99 8.66 -12.33 -3.98
N THR A 100 7.66 -11.97 -4.79
CA THR A 100 7.46 -12.59 -6.11
C THR A 100 8.58 -12.27 -7.09
N TYR A 101 9.35 -11.21 -6.86
CA TYR A 101 10.46 -10.79 -7.72
C TYR A 101 11.81 -11.34 -7.23
N LEU A 102 12.09 -11.24 -5.93
CA LEU A 102 13.37 -11.62 -5.34
C LEU A 102 13.41 -13.07 -4.83
N GLY A 103 12.26 -13.73 -4.69
CA GLY A 103 12.16 -15.04 -4.06
C GLY A 103 12.51 -15.01 -2.56
N PRO A 104 12.84 -16.16 -1.96
CA PRO A 104 12.91 -17.47 -2.60
C PRO A 104 11.51 -18.02 -2.94
N TRP A 105 11.41 -18.75 -4.06
CA TRP A 105 10.15 -19.33 -4.55
C TRP A 105 9.91 -20.77 -4.04
N ASP A 106 10.55 -21.15 -2.93
CA ASP A 106 10.51 -22.48 -2.31
C ASP A 106 9.71 -22.51 -0.98
N SER A 107 8.97 -21.44 -0.69
CA SER A 107 8.16 -21.26 0.52
C SER A 107 8.96 -21.11 1.82
N SER A 108 10.30 -21.04 1.78
CA SER A 108 11.11 -20.76 2.98
C SER A 108 10.94 -19.34 3.51
N GLY A 109 10.50 -18.43 2.64
CA GLY A 109 10.31 -17.03 2.98
C GLY A 109 11.58 -16.21 2.91
N ARG A 110 11.39 -14.91 2.67
CA ARG A 110 12.43 -13.90 2.70
C ARG A 110 12.25 -13.06 3.96
N PRO A 111 13.23 -13.01 4.87
CA PRO A 111 13.19 -12.04 5.96
C PRO A 111 13.34 -10.62 5.41
N ILE A 112 12.63 -9.68 6.01
CA ILE A 112 12.82 -8.23 5.80
C ILE A 112 12.80 -7.54 7.17
N GLU A 113 13.85 -6.77 7.46
CA GLU A 113 13.94 -5.97 8.69
C GLU A 113 12.78 -4.96 8.77
N TYR A 114 12.26 -4.73 9.97
CA TYR A 114 11.14 -3.81 10.20
C TYR A 114 11.43 -2.41 9.67
N GLU A 115 12.63 -1.89 9.92
CA GLU A 115 13.05 -0.54 9.52
C GLU A 115 13.15 -0.42 8.00
N ILE A 116 13.71 -1.44 7.34
CA ILE A 116 13.83 -1.48 5.88
C ILE A 116 12.45 -1.57 5.24
N LEU A 117 11.55 -2.39 5.79
CA LEU A 117 10.18 -2.44 5.30
C LEU A 117 9.50 -1.09 5.50
N GLU A 118 9.57 -0.50 6.70
CA GLU A 118 8.90 0.76 7.02
C GLU A 118 9.35 1.89 6.09
N GLU A 119 10.66 2.01 5.83
CA GLU A 119 11.21 3.00 4.90
C GLU A 119 10.67 2.81 3.48
N GLN A 120 10.61 1.56 2.99
CA GLN A 120 10.12 1.26 1.64
C GLN A 120 8.60 1.39 1.53
N TRP A 121 7.87 1.03 2.58
CA TRP A 121 6.41 1.08 2.67
C TRP A 121 5.89 2.51 2.78
N ALA A 122 6.66 3.38 3.45
CA ALA A 122 6.39 4.82 3.51
C ALA A 122 6.36 5.47 2.11
N GLN A 123 7.00 4.90 1.09
CA GLN A 123 7.01 5.44 -0.28
C GLN A 123 5.65 5.25 -0.99
N PHE A 124 4.78 4.43 -0.42
CA PHE A 124 3.44 4.10 -0.90
C PHE A 124 2.40 4.34 0.21
N ASN A 125 2.59 5.41 0.99
CA ASN A 125 1.65 5.84 2.03
C ASN A 125 1.23 4.75 3.02
N TYR A 126 2.13 3.82 3.34
CA TYR A 126 1.81 2.69 4.21
C TYR A 126 0.56 1.91 3.74
N THR A 127 0.42 1.73 2.43
CA THR A 127 -0.69 1.01 1.80
C THR A 127 -0.56 -0.49 1.98
N PHE A 128 -1.65 -1.13 2.41
CA PHE A 128 -1.72 -2.58 2.56
C PHE A 128 -3.07 -3.12 2.06
N VAL A 129 -3.04 -4.36 1.58
CA VAL A 129 -4.16 -5.08 1.00
C VAL A 129 -4.34 -6.37 1.80
N LEU A 130 -5.59 -6.66 2.11
CA LEU A 130 -6.00 -7.86 2.81
C LEU A 130 -6.93 -8.67 1.91
N VAL A 131 -6.76 -9.99 1.98
CA VAL A 131 -7.65 -10.97 1.36
C VAL A 131 -8.05 -11.93 2.45
N TYR A 132 -9.35 -12.17 2.62
CA TYR A 132 -9.90 -12.94 3.73
C TYR A 132 -11.19 -13.65 3.30
N SER A 133 -11.58 -14.68 4.03
CA SER A 133 -12.86 -15.36 3.80
C SER A 133 -14.00 -14.56 4.45
N PRO A 134 -15.25 -14.61 3.94
CA PRO A 134 -16.37 -13.85 4.49
C PRO A 134 -16.64 -14.09 5.98
N ASP A 135 -16.35 -15.29 6.49
CA ASP A 135 -16.48 -15.66 7.90
C ASP A 135 -15.45 -14.97 8.82
N GLN A 136 -14.40 -14.35 8.27
CA GLN A 136 -13.36 -13.64 9.01
C GLN A 136 -13.60 -12.12 9.07
N GLU A 137 -14.65 -11.61 8.43
CA GLU A 137 -14.83 -10.15 8.25
C GLU A 137 -15.04 -9.41 9.58
N GLU A 138 -15.85 -9.96 10.49
CA GLU A 138 -16.14 -9.34 11.78
C GLU A 138 -14.86 -9.24 12.64
N ASP A 139 -14.10 -10.34 12.75
CA ASP A 139 -12.82 -10.38 13.46
C ASP A 139 -11.81 -9.38 12.87
N LEU A 140 -11.75 -9.28 11.54
CA LEU A 140 -10.85 -8.36 10.85
C LEU A 140 -11.23 -6.90 11.12
N VAL A 141 -12.52 -6.56 11.07
CA VAL A 141 -13.04 -5.21 11.34
C VAL A 141 -12.73 -4.80 12.77
N GLU A 142 -12.92 -5.70 13.75
CA GLU A 142 -12.56 -5.46 15.14
C GLU A 142 -11.05 -5.21 15.31
N LEU A 143 -10.22 -6.03 14.66
CA LEU A 143 -8.77 -5.96 14.74
C LEU A 143 -8.19 -4.66 14.16
N LEU A 144 -8.74 -4.20 13.04
CA LEU A 144 -8.32 -2.97 12.36
C LEU A 144 -8.80 -1.72 13.11
N GLY A 145 -10.00 -1.78 13.70
CA GLY A 145 -10.59 -0.69 14.46
C GLY A 145 -11.07 0.49 13.60
N PRO A 146 -11.75 1.47 14.22
CA PRO A 146 -12.42 2.55 13.49
C PRO A 146 -11.46 3.49 12.77
N ASP A 147 -10.23 3.65 13.30
CA ASP A 147 -9.21 4.52 12.70
C ASP A 147 -8.76 4.06 11.30
N ILE A 148 -9.04 2.81 10.94
CA ILE A 148 -8.72 2.21 9.64
C ILE A 148 -9.99 1.86 8.86
N ILE A 149 -11.02 1.31 9.53
CA ILE A 149 -12.25 0.86 8.86
C ILE A 149 -13.13 2.04 8.40
N VAL A 150 -13.10 3.17 9.11
CA VAL A 150 -13.85 4.37 8.70
C VAL A 150 -13.01 5.16 7.69
N PRO A 151 -13.41 5.26 6.40
CA PRO A 151 -12.57 5.85 5.36
C PRO A 151 -12.12 7.28 5.67
N GLU A 152 -13.01 8.11 6.21
CA GLU A 152 -12.71 9.49 6.57
C GLU A 152 -11.63 9.55 7.66
N LEU A 153 -11.72 8.70 8.69
CA LEU A 153 -10.71 8.65 9.76
C LEU A 153 -9.37 8.11 9.23
N MET A 154 -9.40 7.06 8.41
CA MET A 154 -8.19 6.50 7.81
C MET A 154 -7.43 7.55 7.00
N TRP A 155 -8.11 8.28 6.12
CA TRP A 155 -7.45 9.31 5.30
C TRP A 155 -7.03 10.54 6.11
N GLN A 156 -7.80 10.92 7.13
CA GLN A 156 -7.39 11.97 8.08
C GLN A 156 -6.11 11.57 8.83
N ASN A 157 -6.05 10.35 9.35
CA ASN A 157 -4.90 9.82 10.08
C ASN A 157 -3.67 9.65 9.18
N ALA A 158 -3.86 9.16 7.95
CA ALA A 158 -2.79 9.07 6.95
C ALA A 158 -2.25 10.47 6.58
N ALA A 159 -3.13 11.46 6.39
CA ALA A 159 -2.72 12.84 6.14
C ALA A 159 -1.97 13.45 7.33
N LEU A 160 -2.41 13.18 8.57
CA LEU A 160 -1.74 13.63 9.78
C LEU A 160 -0.34 13.03 9.88
N LYS A 161 -0.22 11.70 9.73
CA LYS A 161 1.06 10.99 9.71
C LYS A 161 2.00 11.55 8.65
N ALA A 162 1.51 11.76 7.43
CA ALA A 162 2.30 12.35 6.35
C ALA A 162 2.77 13.78 6.68
N ARG A 163 1.89 14.62 7.24
CA ARG A 163 2.24 15.98 7.68
C ARG A 163 3.28 15.98 8.79
N GLU A 164 3.19 15.09 9.77
CA GLU A 164 4.21 14.98 10.82
C GLU A 164 5.57 14.61 10.24
N MET A 165 5.60 13.72 9.23
CA MET A 165 6.83 13.38 8.52
C MET A 165 7.40 14.55 7.73
N THR A 166 6.58 15.41 7.11
CA THR A 166 7.09 16.60 6.42
C THR A 166 7.59 17.69 7.37
N VAL A 167 7.04 17.76 8.59
CA VAL A 167 7.57 18.64 9.64
C VAL A 167 8.91 18.11 10.17
N ARG A 168 9.02 16.80 10.38
CA ARG A 168 10.25 16.15 10.86
C ARG A 168 11.37 16.23 9.83
N ASP A 169 11.05 16.00 8.57
CA ASP A 169 11.96 16.11 7.44
C ASP A 169 11.28 16.84 6.27
N PRO A 170 11.46 18.17 6.18
CA PRO A 170 10.90 18.97 5.09
C PRO A 170 11.41 18.58 3.70
N GLN A 171 12.51 17.83 3.60
CA GLN A 171 13.09 17.36 2.35
C GLN A 171 12.63 15.93 1.99
N ASN A 172 11.69 15.36 2.73
CA ASN A 172 11.14 14.06 2.40
C ASN A 172 10.07 14.18 1.30
N ALA A 173 10.46 13.95 0.05
CA ALA A 173 9.54 14.02 -1.09
C ALA A 173 8.37 13.04 -0.99
N TYR A 174 8.58 11.82 -0.47
CA TYR A 174 7.53 10.83 -0.31
C TYR A 174 6.50 11.24 0.75
N ALA A 175 6.93 11.86 1.86
CA ALA A 175 6.01 12.37 2.87
C ALA A 175 5.10 13.48 2.31
N TRP A 176 5.65 14.39 1.50
CA TRP A 176 4.86 15.39 0.79
C TRP A 176 3.91 14.77 -0.23
N PHE A 177 4.35 13.74 -0.95
CA PHE A 177 3.50 13.02 -1.90
C PHE A 177 2.33 12.34 -1.20
N ASN A 178 2.60 11.62 -0.11
CA ASN A 178 1.61 10.96 0.72
C ASN A 178 0.60 11.94 1.30
N LEU A 179 1.06 13.11 1.76
CA LEU A 179 0.18 14.16 2.24
C LEU A 179 -0.78 14.62 1.13
N GLY A 180 -0.27 14.85 -0.09
CA GLY A 180 -1.09 15.16 -1.26
C GLY A 180 -2.12 14.07 -1.55
N SER A 181 -1.68 12.80 -1.59
CA SER A 181 -2.56 11.66 -1.86
C SER A 181 -3.68 11.51 -0.83
N SER A 182 -3.33 11.56 0.46
CA SER A 182 -4.32 11.45 1.55
C SER A 182 -5.30 12.62 1.56
N LEU A 183 -4.84 13.86 1.31
CA LEU A 183 -5.72 15.02 1.22
C LEU A 183 -6.66 14.94 0.02
N THR A 184 -6.19 14.40 -1.11
CA THR A 184 -7.01 14.20 -2.32
C THR A 184 -8.12 13.19 -2.06
N HIS A 185 -7.79 12.04 -1.45
CA HIS A 185 -8.79 11.04 -1.06
C HIS A 185 -9.81 11.61 -0.06
N LEU A 186 -9.36 12.37 0.94
CA LEU A 186 -10.25 12.99 1.89
C LEU A 186 -11.18 14.02 1.22
N ALA A 187 -10.65 14.81 0.28
CA ALA A 187 -11.41 15.78 -0.50
C ALA A 187 -12.53 15.12 -1.33
N GLU A 188 -12.23 14.00 -2.01
CA GLU A 188 -13.20 13.22 -2.77
C GLU A 188 -14.32 12.67 -1.87
N LEU A 189 -13.97 12.21 -0.65
CA LEU A 189 -14.93 11.62 0.28
C LEU A 189 -15.89 12.64 0.87
N ILE A 190 -15.40 13.82 1.26
CA ILE A 190 -16.20 14.81 1.99
C ILE A 190 -16.67 15.98 1.12
N GLY A 191 -16.23 16.04 -0.14
CA GLY A 191 -16.57 17.12 -1.09
C GLY A 191 -15.98 18.48 -0.72
N ASP A 192 -14.70 18.51 -0.31
CA ASP A 192 -14.01 19.76 0.09
C ASP A 192 -12.95 20.20 -0.92
N ASP A 193 -13.30 21.20 -1.74
CA ASP A 193 -12.42 21.77 -2.76
C ASP A 193 -11.12 22.35 -2.18
N GLN A 194 -11.12 22.85 -0.95
CA GLN A 194 -9.91 23.41 -0.34
C GLN A 194 -8.87 22.32 -0.03
N LEU A 195 -9.31 21.09 0.21
CA LEU A 195 -8.42 19.97 0.39
C LEU A 195 -7.73 19.57 -0.93
N PHE A 196 -8.40 19.66 -2.08
CA PHE A 196 -7.74 19.48 -3.38
C PHE A 196 -6.63 20.53 -3.62
N HIS A 197 -6.90 21.80 -3.31
CA HIS A 197 -5.88 22.85 -3.40
C HIS A 197 -4.70 22.58 -2.47
N SER A 198 -4.98 22.14 -1.23
CA SER A 198 -3.94 21.80 -0.25
C SER A 198 -3.12 20.58 -0.71
N ALA A 199 -3.77 19.61 -1.35
CA ALA A 199 -3.12 18.44 -1.94
C ALA A 199 -2.19 18.84 -3.09
N ALA A 200 -2.65 19.69 -4.01
CA ALA A 200 -1.84 20.22 -5.11
C ALA A 200 -0.56 20.91 -4.61
N VAL A 201 -0.65 21.73 -3.55
CA VAL A 201 0.52 22.37 -2.93
C VAL A 201 1.49 21.33 -2.35
N ALA A 202 0.99 20.27 -1.72
CA ALA A 202 1.84 19.19 -1.20
C ALA A 202 2.53 18.42 -2.34
N PHE A 203 1.83 18.13 -3.43
CA PHE A 203 2.42 17.52 -4.62
C PHE A 203 3.47 18.42 -5.27
N ASP A 204 3.23 19.73 -5.40
CA ASP A 204 4.22 20.68 -5.93
C ASP A 204 5.52 20.66 -5.11
N LYS A 205 5.41 20.60 -3.77
CA LYS A 205 6.58 20.44 -2.88
C LYS A 205 7.29 19.12 -3.14
N SER A 206 6.55 18.02 -3.24
CA SER A 206 7.11 16.69 -3.53
C SER A 206 7.89 16.67 -4.85
N PHE A 207 7.31 17.19 -5.94
CA PHE A 207 7.96 17.24 -7.25
C PHE A 207 9.17 18.19 -7.29
N THR A 208 9.12 19.29 -6.54
CA THR A 208 10.25 20.22 -6.43
C THR A 208 11.46 19.58 -5.73
N ILE A 209 11.23 18.78 -4.69
CA ILE A 209 12.29 18.05 -3.99
C ILE A 209 12.86 16.95 -4.88
N GLY A 210 11.97 16.22 -5.56
CA GLY A 210 12.31 15.18 -6.52
C GLY A 210 11.85 13.80 -6.07
N LEU A 211 11.24 13.08 -7.00
CA LEU A 211 10.79 11.70 -6.86
C LEU A 211 11.38 10.84 -7.97
N PRO A 212 11.38 9.51 -7.83
CA PRO A 212 11.67 8.63 -8.94
C PRO A 212 10.80 8.94 -10.16
N TRP A 213 11.40 8.92 -11.35
CA TRP A 213 10.73 9.26 -12.60
C TRP A 213 9.51 8.37 -12.93
N ARG A 214 9.44 7.17 -12.33
CA ARG A 214 8.31 6.24 -12.47
C ARG A 214 7.22 6.45 -11.43
N MET A 215 7.30 7.43 -10.52
CA MET A 215 6.32 7.58 -9.44
C MET A 215 4.88 7.60 -9.96
N LEU A 216 4.63 8.37 -11.02
CA LEU A 216 3.31 8.51 -11.65
C LEU A 216 2.90 7.33 -12.53
N TRP A 217 3.75 6.29 -12.67
CA TRP A 217 3.32 5.01 -13.24
C TRP A 217 2.53 4.17 -12.23
N TYR A 218 2.73 4.46 -10.93
CA TYR A 218 2.11 3.71 -9.85
C TYR A 218 1.03 4.52 -9.12
N GLN A 219 1.25 5.82 -8.91
CA GLN A 219 0.37 6.65 -8.10
C GLN A 219 -0.16 7.85 -8.88
N PHE A 220 -1.49 7.90 -9.07
CA PHE A 220 -2.16 8.82 -10.01
C PHE A 220 -2.92 9.98 -9.35
N LYS A 221 -2.99 10.03 -8.01
CA LYS A 221 -3.73 11.07 -7.26
C LYS A 221 -3.35 12.52 -7.58
N PRO A 222 -2.12 12.87 -8.00
CA PRO A 222 -1.83 14.22 -8.47
C PRO A 222 -2.76 14.68 -9.60
N TYR A 223 -3.12 13.81 -10.55
CA TYR A 223 -4.01 14.20 -11.65
C TYR A 223 -5.40 14.60 -11.15
N VAL A 224 -5.92 13.88 -10.15
CA VAL A 224 -7.22 14.21 -9.54
C VAL A 224 -7.14 15.57 -8.86
N ALA A 225 -6.10 15.81 -8.04
CA ALA A 225 -5.95 17.06 -7.31
C ALA A 225 -5.82 18.30 -8.23
N TYR A 226 -5.10 18.18 -9.34
CA TYR A 226 -4.90 19.29 -10.27
C TYR A 226 -6.06 19.53 -11.23
N LEU A 227 -6.95 18.55 -11.42
CA LEU A 227 -8.10 18.64 -12.33
C LEU A 227 -9.43 18.89 -11.60
N ALA A 228 -9.43 18.88 -10.26
CA ALA A 228 -10.59 19.17 -9.42
C ALA A 228 -11.04 20.63 -9.53
#